data_AF-A0ABD3EG53-F1
#
_entry.id   AF-A0ABD3EG53-F1
#
_cell.length_a   1.000
_cell.length_b   1.000
_cell.length_c   1.000
_cell.angle_alpha   90.00
_cell.angle_beta   90.00
_cell.angle_gamma   90.00
#
_symmetry.space_group_name_H-M   'P 1'
#
loop_
_entity.id
_entity.type
_entity.pdbx_description
1 polymer ?
#
loop_
_entity_poly.entity_id
_entity_poly.type
_entity_poly.pdbx_seq_one_letter_code
_entity_poly.pdbx_strand_id
1 'polypeptide(L)'
;MIHSAKHVSEISERWSRGTVVVGHLYADEEKEFLVDIFVPQDESRMMHLLDIMCSNIDVLSDVRVKLEFVEIRRPSVPSPCDVKVKLEVDRQRNRLDAVDGLAEAQRVAKTGDLEGTHAILLKKISSIRASMSGQASDGLTLQLQIEMKET
;
A
#
# COMPACT_ATOMS: atom_id res chain seq x y z
N MET A 1 -6.45 14.95 -0.71
CA MET A 1 -5.35 14.95 -1.70
C MET A 1 -4.60 13.65 -1.54
N ILE A 2 -4.93 12.69 -2.40
CA ILE A 2 -4.32 11.35 -2.39
C ILE A 2 -2.96 11.44 -3.07
N HIS A 3 -1.89 11.58 -2.29
CA HIS A 3 -0.52 11.57 -2.82
C HIS A 3 0.06 10.17 -2.73
N SER A 4 0.41 9.56 -3.86
CA SER A 4 1.33 8.42 -3.90
C SER A 4 2.65 8.87 -4.52
N ALA A 5 3.75 8.71 -3.79
CA ALA A 5 5.08 9.11 -4.25
C ALA A 5 6.00 7.88 -4.33
N LYS A 6 6.65 7.71 -5.48
CA LYS A 6 7.72 6.72 -5.64
C LYS A 6 8.98 7.26 -4.97
N HIS A 7 9.49 6.53 -3.98
CA HIS A 7 10.74 6.88 -3.31
C HIS A 7 11.90 6.24 -4.07
N VAL A 8 13.05 6.92 -4.09
CA VAL A 8 14.29 6.36 -4.62
C VAL A 8 14.70 5.21 -3.71
N SER A 9 14.74 4.00 -4.26
CA SER A 9 15.23 2.82 -3.58
C SER A 9 16.62 2.46 -4.09
N GLU A 10 17.53 2.17 -3.16
CA GLU A 10 18.80 1.52 -3.48
C GLU A 10 18.64 0.03 -3.22
N ILE A 11 18.97 -0.79 -4.21
CA ILE A 11 18.96 -2.25 -4.08
C ILE A 11 20.40 -2.71 -4.22
N SER A 12 20.88 -3.50 -3.25
CA SER A 12 22.22 -4.06 -3.31
C SER A 12 22.41 -4.92 -4.54
N GLU A 13 23.64 -5.02 -5.05
CA GLU A 13 23.96 -5.80 -6.27
C GLU A 13 23.52 -7.28 -6.18
N ARG A 14 23.44 -7.82 -4.95
CA ARG A 14 23.00 -9.19 -4.68
C ARG A 14 21.50 -9.32 -4.43
N TRP A 15 20.73 -8.24 -4.58
CA TRP A 15 19.28 -8.17 -4.33
C TRP A 15 18.88 -8.60 -2.92
N SER A 16 19.83 -8.55 -1.98
CA SER A 16 19.66 -9.06 -0.62
C SER A 16 19.27 -7.97 0.37
N ARG A 17 19.33 -6.69 -0.04
CA ARG A 17 18.98 -5.53 0.76
C ARG A 17 18.43 -4.44 -0.13
N GLY A 18 17.27 -3.90 0.23
CA GLY A 18 16.74 -2.65 -0.29
C GLY A 18 16.80 -1.57 0.79
N THR A 19 17.01 -0.32 0.41
CA THR A 19 16.93 0.83 1.32
C THR A 19 16.08 1.91 0.70
N VAL A 20 15.12 2.43 1.49
CA VAL A 20 14.24 3.53 1.10
C VAL A 20 14.59 4.73 1.97
N VAL A 21 15.03 5.82 1.35
CA VAL A 21 15.31 7.07 2.06
C VAL A 21 14.05 7.92 2.07
N VAL A 22 13.46 8.05 3.24
CA VAL A 22 12.17 8.72 3.45
C VAL A 22 12.30 10.23 3.61
N GLY A 23 13.48 10.71 4.02
CA GLY A 23 13.73 12.11 4.33
C GLY A 23 13.17 12.52 5.68
N HIS A 24 12.71 13.76 5.79
CA HIS A 24 12.15 14.30 7.03
C HIS A 24 10.68 13.87 7.22
N LEU A 25 10.32 13.67 8.48
CA LEU A 25 8.94 13.54 8.94
C LEU A 25 8.61 14.78 9.76
N TYR A 26 7.53 15.46 9.39
CA TYR A 26 6.99 16.56 10.20
C TYR A 26 6.09 16.01 11.32
N ALA A 27 5.77 16.84 12.32
CA ALA A 27 5.21 16.40 13.61
C ALA A 27 4.06 15.38 13.50
N ASP A 28 3.00 15.70 12.77
CA ASP A 28 1.81 14.85 12.62
C ASP A 28 1.81 14.07 11.29
N GLU A 29 2.97 13.97 10.63
CA GLU A 29 3.09 13.26 9.36
C GLU A 29 3.32 11.77 9.59
N GLU A 30 2.43 10.96 9.03
CA GLU A 30 2.60 9.51 8.97
C GLU A 30 2.94 9.09 7.54
N LYS A 31 3.89 8.17 7.41
CA LYS A 31 4.26 7.57 6.12
C LYS A 31 4.06 6.06 6.17
N GLU A 32 3.21 5.59 5.28
CA GLU A 32 2.89 4.19 5.11
C GLU A 32 3.51 3.66 3.81
N PHE A 33 4.16 2.51 3.90
CA PHE A 33 4.83 1.87 2.77
C PHE A 33 4.15 0.55 2.44
N LEU A 34 3.77 0.37 1.18
CA LEU A 34 3.35 -0.91 0.64
C LEU A 34 4.53 -1.53 -0.11
N VAL A 35 4.90 -2.75 0.26
CA VAL A 35 6.03 -3.48 -0.34
C VAL A 35 5.49 -4.74 -1.00
N ASP A 36 5.59 -4.80 -2.32
CA ASP A 36 5.27 -6.00 -3.10
C ASP A 36 6.54 -6.83 -3.30
N ILE A 37 6.47 -8.11 -2.95
CA ILE A 37 7.60 -9.03 -2.97
C ILE A 37 7.20 -10.28 -3.74
N PHE A 38 8.02 -10.65 -4.72
CA PHE A 38 7.88 -11.94 -5.38
C PHE A 38 8.49 -13.03 -4.49
N VAL A 39 7.64 -13.95 -4.02
CA VAL A 39 8.06 -15.06 -3.18
C VAL A 39 8.22 -16.31 -4.05
N PRO A 40 9.40 -16.95 -4.06
CA PRO A 40 9.58 -18.19 -4.80
C PRO A 40 8.72 -19.32 -4.21
N GLN A 41 8.36 -20.28 -5.06
CA GLN A 41 7.77 -21.52 -4.59
C GLN A 41 8.81 -22.30 -3.77
N ASP A 42 8.39 -22.81 -2.63
CA ASP A 42 9.25 -23.59 -1.74
C ASP A 42 8.35 -24.51 -0.88
N GLU A 43 8.84 -25.72 -0.62
CA GLU A 43 8.13 -26.78 0.11
C GLU A 43 8.27 -26.64 1.64
N SER A 44 9.12 -25.72 2.10
CA SER A 44 9.27 -25.43 3.51
C SER A 44 7.94 -24.96 4.11
N ARG A 45 7.63 -25.50 5.30
CA ARG A 45 6.44 -25.11 6.08
C ARG A 45 6.50 -23.65 6.57
N MET A 46 7.70 -23.08 6.61
CA MET A 46 7.95 -21.73 7.08
C MET A 46 9.19 -21.18 6.38
N MET A 47 9.10 -19.95 5.90
CA MET A 47 10.17 -19.23 5.24
C MET A 47 10.31 -17.86 5.88
N HIS A 48 11.52 -17.53 6.34
CA HIS A 48 11.86 -16.16 6.69
C HIS A 48 11.97 -15.32 5.41
N LEU A 49 11.21 -14.23 5.33
CA LEU A 49 11.10 -13.42 4.11
C LEU A 49 11.95 -12.16 4.17
N LEU A 50 11.78 -11.33 5.21
CA LEU A 50 12.45 -10.04 5.33
C LEU A 50 12.77 -9.67 6.78
N ASP A 51 13.95 -9.06 6.94
CA ASP A 51 14.27 -8.19 8.07
C ASP A 51 13.94 -6.74 7.69
N ILE A 52 12.99 -6.13 8.38
CA ILE A 52 12.66 -4.71 8.20
C ILE A 52 13.35 -3.92 9.30
N MET A 53 14.27 -3.05 8.90
CA MET A 53 14.93 -2.11 9.79
C MET A 53 14.51 -0.69 9.44
N CYS A 54 13.98 0.03 10.43
CA CYS A 54 13.66 1.45 10.32
C CYS A 54 14.53 2.23 11.31
N SER A 55 15.28 3.20 10.83
CA SER A 55 16.09 4.08 11.66
C SER A 55 15.70 5.54 11.45
N ASN A 56 15.47 6.28 12.54
CA ASN A 56 15.24 7.72 12.48
C ASN A 56 16.12 8.45 13.51
N ILE A 57 16.51 9.67 13.15
CA ILE A 57 17.24 10.57 14.03
C ILE A 57 16.23 11.57 14.58
N ASP A 58 16.09 11.63 15.89
CA ASP A 58 15.22 12.60 16.57
C ASP A 58 15.85 14.00 16.60
N VAL A 59 15.08 15.02 16.96
CA VAL A 59 15.51 16.42 17.06
C VAL A 59 16.67 16.59 18.05
N LEU A 60 16.80 15.68 19.02
CA LEU A 60 17.90 15.62 19.99
C LEU A 60 19.14 14.87 19.48
N SER A 61 19.21 14.55 18.17
CA SER A 61 20.26 13.74 17.54
C SER A 61 20.37 12.31 18.07
N ASP A 62 19.30 11.79 18.69
CA ASP A 62 19.24 10.41 19.15
C ASP A 62 18.78 9.48 18.03
N VAL A 63 19.43 8.32 17.90
CA VAL A 63 19.14 7.35 16.83
C VAL A 63 18.20 6.29 17.37
N ARG A 64 16.96 6.28 16.89
CA ARG A 64 16.01 5.21 17.19
C ARG A 64 16.01 4.20 16.06
N VAL A 65 16.10 2.92 16.41
CA VAL A 65 16.05 1.82 15.46
C VAL A 65 14.93 0.87 15.86
N LYS A 66 14.08 0.53 14.89
CA LYS A 66 13.03 -0.48 15.00
C LYS A 66 13.36 -1.64 14.06
N LEU A 67 13.21 -2.86 14.56
CA LEU A 67 13.39 -4.10 13.79
C LEU A 67 12.08 -4.89 13.80
N GLU A 68 11.67 -5.35 12.63
CA GLU A 68 10.54 -6.25 12.45
C GLU A 68 10.91 -7.39 11.50
N PHE A 69 10.29 -8.56 11.70
CA PHE A 69 10.54 -9.75 10.91
C PHE A 69 9.27 -10.15 10.17
N VAL A 70 9.42 -10.49 8.89
CA VAL A 70 8.33 -11.01 8.07
C VAL A 70 8.60 -12.46 7.75
N GLU A 71 7.67 -13.33 8.13
CA GLU A 71 7.73 -14.76 7.84
C GLU A 71 6.50 -15.19 7.03
N ILE A 72 6.69 -16.19 6.18
CA ILE A 72 5.63 -16.85 5.43
C ILE A 72 5.46 -18.24 6.00
N ARG A 73 4.24 -18.56 6.42
CA ARG A 73 3.86 -19.91 6.84
C ARG A 73 3.12 -20.58 5.70
N ARG A 74 3.45 -21.84 5.42
CA ARG A 74 2.82 -22.68 4.39
C ARG A 74 2.17 -23.91 5.04
N PRO A 75 1.06 -23.73 5.77
CA PRO A 75 0.35 -24.87 6.35
C PRO A 75 -0.27 -25.74 5.26
N SER A 76 -0.25 -27.06 5.45
CA SER A 76 -0.89 -28.00 4.50
C SER A 76 -2.42 -27.81 4.43
N VAL A 77 -3.02 -27.30 5.50
CA VAL A 77 -4.44 -26.92 5.57
C VAL A 77 -4.51 -25.51 6.16
N PRO A 78 -4.88 -24.49 5.37
CA PRO A 78 -4.97 -23.12 5.88
C PRO A 78 -6.20 -22.94 6.79
N SER A 79 -6.01 -22.21 7.88
CA SER A 79 -7.10 -21.77 8.76
C SER A 79 -7.81 -20.53 8.18
N PRO A 80 -9.01 -20.18 8.67
CA PRO A 80 -9.67 -18.92 8.29
C PRO A 80 -8.82 -17.67 8.58
N CYS A 81 -7.93 -17.73 9.57
CA CYS A 81 -7.00 -16.64 9.88
C CYS A 81 -5.88 -16.53 8.84
N ASP A 82 -5.41 -17.65 8.27
CA ASP A 82 -4.32 -17.68 7.28
C ASP A 82 -4.75 -17.09 5.93
N VAL A 83 -6.04 -17.17 5.61
CA VAL A 83 -6.63 -16.63 4.37
C VAL A 83 -7.13 -15.19 4.50
N LYS A 84 -7.10 -14.64 5.72
CA LYS A 84 -7.61 -13.28 5.97
C LYS A 84 -6.62 -12.24 5.46
N VAL A 85 -7.08 -11.38 4.56
CA VAL A 85 -6.31 -10.22 4.12
C VAL A 85 -6.15 -9.25 5.30
N LYS A 86 -4.92 -8.77 5.52
CA LYS A 86 -4.65 -7.71 6.50
C LYS A 86 -5.31 -6.41 6.05
N LEU A 87 -6.13 -5.83 6.93
CA LEU A 87 -6.89 -4.61 6.66
C LEU A 87 -6.00 -3.44 6.23
N GLU A 88 -4.86 -3.27 6.89
CA GLU A 88 -3.89 -2.22 6.58
C GLU A 88 -3.30 -2.35 5.18
N VAL A 89 -3.01 -3.57 4.74
CA VAL A 89 -2.49 -3.85 3.39
C VAL A 89 -3.56 -3.57 2.34
N ASP A 90 -4.78 -4.02 2.58
CA ASP A 90 -5.93 -3.78 1.69
C ASP A 90 -6.22 -2.27 1.55
N ARG A 91 -6.20 -1.53 2.66
CA ARG A 91 -6.34 -0.08 2.71
C ARG A 91 -5.30 0.63 1.82
N GLN A 92 -4.03 0.23 1.89
CA GLN A 92 -2.99 0.84 1.04
C GLN A 92 -3.12 0.45 -0.44
N ARG A 93 -3.58 -0.77 -0.74
CA ARG A 93 -3.89 -1.17 -2.12
C ARG A 93 -5.02 -0.34 -2.71
N ASN A 94 -6.10 -0.16 -1.95
CA ASN A 94 -7.21 0.71 -2.34
C ASN A 94 -6.78 2.16 -2.57
N ARG A 95 -5.84 2.67 -1.76
CA ARG A 95 -5.25 3.99 -1.97
C ARG A 95 -4.49 4.08 -3.30
N LEU A 96 -3.69 3.08 -3.65
CA LEU A 96 -3.01 3.05 -4.95
C LEU A 96 -4.01 2.92 -6.10
N ASP A 97 -4.99 2.03 -5.96
CA ASP A 97 -6.06 1.83 -6.95
C ASP A 97 -6.88 3.09 -7.22
N ALA A 98 -7.11 3.90 -6.18
CA ALA A 98 -7.78 5.19 -6.28
C ALA A 98 -6.94 6.19 -7.09
N VAL A 99 -5.63 6.31 -6.81
CA VAL A 99 -4.72 7.17 -7.56
C VAL A 99 -4.68 6.78 -9.04
N ASP A 100 -4.52 5.49 -9.33
CA ASP A 100 -4.49 5.00 -10.71
C ASP A 100 -5.84 5.22 -11.41
N GLY A 101 -6.95 5.04 -10.70
CA GLY A 101 -8.29 5.32 -11.18
C GLY A 101 -8.51 6.79 -11.53
N LEU A 102 -8.04 7.70 -10.67
CA LEU A 102 -8.10 9.14 -10.89
C LEU A 102 -7.24 9.57 -12.08
N ALA A 103 -6.01 9.07 -12.19
CA ALA A 103 -5.13 9.37 -13.31
C ALA A 103 -5.73 8.92 -14.65
N GLU A 104 -6.34 7.74 -14.65
CA GLU A 104 -7.02 7.18 -15.82
C GLU A 104 -8.27 7.99 -16.20
N ALA A 105 -9.11 8.32 -15.21
CA ALA A 105 -10.28 9.18 -15.40
C ALA A 105 -9.88 10.55 -15.98
N GLN A 106 -8.83 11.17 -15.44
CA GLN A 106 -8.29 12.44 -15.95
C GLN A 106 -7.79 12.34 -17.40
N ARG A 107 -7.21 11.20 -17.79
CA ARG A 107 -6.75 10.97 -19.16
C ARG A 107 -7.91 10.90 -20.14
N VAL A 108 -9.02 10.26 -19.76
CA VAL A 108 -10.25 10.15 -20.56
C VAL A 108 -11.02 11.48 -20.58
N ALA A 109 -11.07 12.21 -19.46
CA ALA A 109 -11.70 13.52 -19.40
C ALA A 109 -11.05 14.52 -20.36
N LYS A 110 -9.72 14.46 -20.53
CA LYS A 110 -8.96 15.29 -21.47
C LYS A 110 -9.34 15.04 -22.94
N THR A 111 -9.91 13.89 -23.28
CA THR A 111 -10.43 13.62 -24.63
C THR A 111 -11.89 14.05 -24.81
N GLY A 112 -12.52 14.65 -23.78
CA GLY A 112 -13.91 15.10 -23.79
C GLY A 112 -14.94 14.01 -23.51
N ASP A 113 -14.50 12.79 -23.17
CA ASP A 113 -15.40 11.68 -22.86
C ASP A 113 -15.81 11.69 -21.38
N LEU A 114 -16.85 12.46 -21.07
CA LEU A 114 -17.38 12.58 -19.71
C LEU A 114 -18.05 11.30 -19.24
N GLU A 115 -18.71 10.56 -20.13
CA GLU A 115 -19.40 9.30 -19.78
C GLU A 115 -18.39 8.21 -19.40
N GLY A 116 -17.33 8.06 -20.21
CA GLY A 116 -16.23 7.15 -19.92
C GLY A 116 -15.49 7.51 -18.63
N THR A 117 -15.25 8.80 -18.39
CA THR A 117 -14.68 9.29 -17.12
C THR A 117 -15.51 8.85 -15.93
N HIS A 118 -16.84 9.08 -15.98
CA HIS A 118 -17.74 8.72 -14.90
C HIS A 118 -17.84 7.20 -14.69
N ALA A 119 -17.85 6.44 -15.78
CA ALA A 119 -17.84 4.97 -15.73
C ALA A 119 -16.59 4.42 -15.04
N ILE A 120 -15.41 4.99 -15.32
CA ILE A 120 -14.13 4.61 -14.69
C ILE A 120 -14.18 4.89 -13.18
N LEU A 121 -14.60 6.10 -12.78
CA LEU A 121 -14.70 6.49 -11.37
C LEU A 121 -15.67 5.60 -10.60
N LEU A 122 -16.88 5.38 -11.13
CA LEU A 122 -17.89 4.52 -10.51
C LEU A 122 -17.43 3.08 -10.37
N LYS A 123 -16.73 2.54 -11.38
CA LYS A 123 -16.15 1.20 -11.33
C LYS A 123 -15.11 1.10 -10.23
N LYS A 124 -14.20 2.07 -10.12
CA LYS A 124 -13.15 2.08 -9.10
C LYS A 124 -13.71 2.23 -7.69
N ILE A 125 -14.66 3.17 -7.48
CA ILE A 125 -15.38 3.32 -6.21
C ILE A 125 -16.08 2.02 -5.81
N SER A 126 -16.74 1.35 -6.75
CA SER A 126 -17.44 0.09 -6.49
C SER A 126 -16.48 -1.02 -6.08
N SER A 127 -15.29 -1.09 -6.72
CA SER A 127 -14.23 -2.03 -6.36
C SER A 127 -13.70 -1.78 -4.95
N ILE A 128 -13.37 -0.52 -4.64
CA ILE A 128 -12.87 -0.12 -3.32
C ILE A 128 -13.91 -0.41 -2.23
N ARG A 129 -15.19 -0.15 -2.48
CA ARG A 129 -16.27 -0.45 -1.53
C ARG A 129 -16.45 -1.95 -1.29
N ALA A 130 -16.21 -2.78 -2.30
CA ALA A 130 -16.32 -4.23 -2.20
C ALA A 130 -15.11 -4.90 -1.51
N SER A 131 -14.01 -4.17 -1.32
CA SER A 131 -12.81 -4.65 -0.62
C SER A 131 -13.03 -4.86 0.88
N MET A 132 -12.07 -5.49 1.56
CA MET A 132 -12.16 -5.74 3.00
C MET A 132 -12.15 -4.44 3.81
N SER A 133 -11.30 -3.47 3.45
CA SER A 133 -11.25 -2.17 4.11
C SER A 133 -12.48 -1.31 3.80
N GLY A 134 -13.03 -1.43 2.59
CA GLY A 134 -14.30 -0.81 2.22
C GLY A 134 -15.46 -1.32 3.07
N GLN A 135 -15.57 -2.64 3.23
CA GLN A 135 -16.62 -3.27 4.02
C GLN A 135 -16.47 -3.00 5.52
N ALA A 136 -15.25 -2.87 6.02
CA ALA A 136 -14.96 -2.50 7.40
C ALA A 136 -15.26 -1.03 7.73
N SER A 137 -15.71 -0.23 6.74
CA SER A 137 -15.94 1.22 6.88
C SER A 137 -14.69 1.96 7.36
N ASP A 138 -13.53 1.53 6.89
CA ASP A 138 -12.25 2.16 7.19
C ASP A 138 -12.25 3.65 6.77
N GLY A 139 -11.79 4.52 7.67
CA GLY A 139 -11.91 5.98 7.49
C GLY A 139 -11.19 6.51 6.25
N LEU A 140 -9.97 6.01 5.97
CA LEU A 140 -9.23 6.39 4.77
C LEU A 140 -9.98 5.93 3.52
N THR A 141 -10.47 4.69 3.54
CA THR A 141 -11.21 4.11 2.41
C THR A 141 -12.50 4.86 2.08
N LEU A 142 -13.19 5.40 3.10
CA LEU A 142 -14.36 6.27 2.92
C LEU A 142 -13.96 7.62 2.32
N GLN A 143 -12.89 8.23 2.82
CA GLN A 143 -12.38 9.49 2.30
C GLN A 143 -12.00 9.40 0.81
N LEU A 144 -11.33 8.31 0.41
CA LEU A 144 -10.99 8.04 -1.00
C LEU A 144 -12.24 8.07 -1.89
N GLN A 145 -13.32 7.43 -1.46
CA GLN A 145 -14.56 7.37 -2.23
C GLN A 145 -15.25 8.73 -2.37
N ILE A 146 -15.09 9.61 -1.39
CA ILE A 146 -15.61 10.99 -1.45
C ILE A 146 -14.78 11.80 -2.44
N GLU A 147 -13.44 11.81 -2.29
CA GLU A 147 -12.53 12.56 -3.16
C GLU A 147 -12.68 12.15 -4.64
N MET A 148 -12.87 10.85 -4.91
CA MET A 148 -13.10 10.34 -6.27
C MET A 148 -14.46 10.71 -6.88
N LYS A 149 -15.46 11.06 -6.08
CA LYS A 149 -16.77 11.53 -6.58
C LYS A 149 -16.78 13.04 -6.85
N GLU A 150 -15.89 13.77 -6.19
CA GLU A 150 -15.75 15.22 -6.33
C GLU A 150 -14.84 15.62 -7.50
N THR A 151 -14.14 14.66 -8.11
CA THR A 151 -13.23 14.84 -9.26
C THR A 151 -13.94 14.59 -10.58
#